data_AF-A0A5E4IGK3-F1
#
_entry.id   AF-A0A5E4IGK3-F1
#
_cell.length_a   1.000
_cell.length_b   1.000
_cell.length_c   1.000
_cell.angle_alpha   90.00
_cell.angle_beta   90.00
_cell.angle_gamma   90.00
#
_symmetry.space_group_name_H-M   'P 1'
#
loop_
_entity.id
_entity.type
_entity.pdbx_description
1 polymer ?
#
loop_
_entity_poly.entity_id
_entity_poly.type
_entity_poly.pdbx_seq_one_letter_code
_entity_poly.pdbx_strand_id
1 'polypeptide(L)'
;MDPLTISLATKVMGVLMPYATKSAEEFVKVAGQAAYDKSKNLAETLKKRLLGDKEATDALNRFEEKPQRYETVLEDILKEKLSQDKALGMEMQKLLMEMGPVIDIIQKMKIGENVVGLEAEEMTRGRANITQEIEQAKNVTGAKIKHMRS
;
A
#
# COMPACT_ATOMS: atom_id res chain seq x y z
N MET A 1 -7.93 8.82 19.39
CA MET A 1 -6.99 7.92 18.68
C MET A 1 -5.76 8.73 18.29
N ASP A 2 -4.58 8.11 18.29
CA ASP A 2 -3.32 8.75 17.85
C ASP A 2 -3.32 8.92 16.31
N PRO A 3 -2.92 10.09 15.76
CA PRO A 3 -2.74 10.30 14.32
C PRO A 3 -1.93 9.21 13.61
N LEU A 4 -0.95 8.62 14.29
CA LEU A 4 -0.13 7.52 13.76
C LEU A 4 -0.94 6.24 13.57
N THR A 5 -1.87 5.94 14.47
CA THR A 5 -2.78 4.77 14.37
C THR A 5 -3.75 4.94 13.20
N ILE A 6 -4.30 6.14 13.01
CA ILE A 6 -5.20 6.46 11.89
C ILE A 6 -4.43 6.31 10.57
N SER A 7 -3.22 6.88 10.49
CA SER A 7 -2.35 6.77 9.32
C SER A 7 -2.00 5.32 8.99
N LEU A 8 -1.82 4.46 9.99
CA LEU A 8 -1.46 3.07 9.80
C LEU A 8 -2.62 2.22 9.26
N ALA A 9 -3.83 2.37 9.82
CA ALA A 9 -5.02 1.66 9.35
C ALA A 9 -5.30 1.95 7.86
N THR A 10 -5.27 3.22 7.48
CA THR A 10 -5.48 3.64 6.08
C THR A 10 -4.41 3.06 5.15
N LYS A 11 -3.13 3.00 5.57
CA LYS A 11 -2.06 2.38 4.78
C LYS A 11 -2.25 0.89 4.60
N VAL A 12 -2.68 0.17 5.65
CA VAL A 12 -3.02 -1.25 5.57
C VAL A 12 -4.15 -1.46 4.55
N MET A 13 -5.22 -0.67 4.62
CA MET A 13 -6.32 -0.74 3.66
C MET A 13 -5.89 -0.43 2.23
N GLY A 14 -4.98 0.53 2.03
CA GLY A 14 -4.42 0.84 0.72
C GLY A 14 -3.68 -0.33 0.05
N VAL A 15 -3.16 -1.27 0.84
CA VAL A 15 -2.55 -2.51 0.33
C VAL A 15 -3.57 -3.64 0.16
N LEU A 16 -4.48 -3.79 1.12
CA LEU A 16 -5.47 -4.87 1.10
C LEU A 16 -6.54 -4.69 0.02
N MET A 17 -6.92 -3.45 -0.29
CA MET A 17 -7.92 -3.17 -1.32
C MET A 17 -7.55 -3.69 -2.71
N PRO A 18 -6.41 -3.32 -3.31
CA PRO A 18 -6.01 -3.88 -4.60
C PRO A 18 -5.79 -5.39 -4.51
N TYR A 19 -5.32 -5.92 -3.37
CA TYR A 19 -5.12 -7.35 -3.17
C TYR A 19 -6.43 -8.14 -3.18
N ALA A 20 -7.49 -7.58 -2.59
CA ALA A 20 -8.81 -8.22 -2.50
C ALA A 20 -9.69 -7.97 -3.75
N THR A 21 -9.44 -6.91 -4.50
CA THR A 21 -10.26 -6.54 -5.68
C THR A 21 -9.70 -7.03 -7.01
N LYS A 22 -8.37 -7.18 -7.13
CA LYS A 22 -7.73 -7.68 -8.36
C LYS A 22 -7.56 -9.18 -8.31
N SER A 23 -7.57 -9.83 -9.47
CA SER A 23 -7.10 -11.22 -9.56
C SER A 23 -5.60 -11.28 -9.26
N ALA A 24 -5.13 -12.44 -8.80
CA ALA A 24 -3.71 -12.65 -8.54
C ALA A 24 -2.85 -12.32 -9.77
N GLU A 25 -3.29 -12.75 -10.97
CA GLU A 25 -2.58 -12.48 -12.23
C GLU A 25 -2.50 -10.99 -12.56
N GLU A 26 -3.60 -10.24 -12.39
CA GLU A 26 -3.64 -8.80 -12.65
C GLU A 26 -2.78 -8.03 -11.64
N PHE A 27 -2.84 -8.42 -10.36
CA PHE A 27 -2.02 -7.82 -9.31
C PHE A 27 -0.54 -8.03 -9.60
N VAL A 28 -0.12 -9.26 -9.88
CA VAL A 28 1.28 -9.60 -10.19
C VAL A 28 1.75 -8.87 -11.45
N LYS A 29 0.89 -8.71 -12.45
CA LYS A 29 1.22 -7.94 -13.66
C LYS A 29 1.48 -6.46 -13.39
N VAL A 30 0.71 -5.85 -12.48
CA VAL A 30 0.78 -4.41 -12.19
C VAL A 30 1.83 -4.08 -11.14
N ALA A 31 1.80 -4.78 -10.01
CA ALA A 31 2.61 -4.50 -8.83
C ALA A 31 3.80 -5.47 -8.66
N GLY A 32 3.80 -6.58 -9.38
CA GLY A 32 4.85 -7.61 -9.31
C GLY A 32 4.58 -8.69 -8.25
N GLN A 33 5.20 -9.85 -8.44
CA GLN A 33 5.07 -11.02 -7.55
C GLN A 33 5.45 -10.69 -6.10
N ALA A 34 6.53 -9.95 -5.90
CA ALA A 34 7.01 -9.60 -4.56
C ALA A 34 6.00 -8.75 -3.78
N ALA A 35 5.27 -7.84 -4.45
CA ALA A 35 4.24 -7.03 -3.81
C ALA A 35 3.00 -7.88 -3.48
N TYR A 36 2.62 -8.79 -4.38
CA TYR A 36 1.53 -9.73 -4.16
C TYR A 36 1.79 -10.61 -2.93
N ASP A 37 2.97 -11.23 -2.86
CA ASP A 37 3.34 -12.13 -1.76
C ASP A 37 3.35 -11.41 -0.41
N LYS A 38 3.82 -10.16 -0.38
CA LYS A 38 3.80 -9.34 0.84
C LYS A 38 2.38 -8.92 1.22
N SER A 39 1.53 -8.58 0.25
CA SER A 39 0.13 -8.21 0.50
C SER A 39 -0.66 -9.40 1.05
N LYS A 40 -0.41 -10.59 0.49
CA LYS A 40 -0.91 -11.86 1.02
C LYS A 40 -0.43 -12.09 2.46
N ASN A 41 0.86 -11.92 2.73
CA ASN A 41 1.40 -12.08 4.08
C ASN A 41 0.77 -11.08 5.09
N LEU A 42 0.52 -9.84 4.66
CA LEU A 42 -0.18 -8.84 5.47
C LEU A 42 -1.61 -9.30 5.81
N ALA A 43 -2.38 -9.75 4.81
CA ALA A 43 -3.74 -10.26 5.00
C ALA A 43 -3.77 -11.50 5.93
N GLU A 44 -2.85 -12.45 5.73
CA GLU A 44 -2.73 -13.65 6.56
C GLU A 44 -2.34 -13.32 8.01
N THR A 45 -1.46 -12.33 8.21
CA THR A 45 -1.08 -11.87 9.55
C THR A 45 -2.26 -11.23 10.26
N LEU A 46 -3.03 -10.37 9.57
CA LEU A 46 -4.25 -9.79 10.12
C LEU A 46 -5.27 -10.86 10.50
N LYS A 47 -5.51 -11.85 9.63
CA LYS A 47 -6.37 -12.99 9.96
C LYS A 47 -5.94 -13.64 11.27
N LYS A 48 -4.65 -13.98 11.40
CA LYS A 48 -4.11 -14.62 12.61
C LYS A 48 -4.26 -13.76 13.86
N ARG A 49 -4.01 -12.45 13.76
CA ARG A 49 -4.06 -11.53 14.91
C ARG A 49 -5.48 -11.19 15.34
N LEU A 50 -6.44 -11.26 14.42
CA LEU A 50 -7.85 -11.07 14.70
C LEU A 50 -8.56 -12.37 15.12
N LEU A 51 -7.87 -13.52 15.08
CA LEU A 51 -8.41 -14.77 15.62
C LEU A 51 -8.78 -14.60 17.09
N GLY A 52 -10.04 -14.88 17.42
CA GLY A 52 -10.59 -14.70 18.76
C GLY A 52 -11.44 -13.43 18.91
N ASP A 53 -11.33 -12.48 17.97
CA ASP A 53 -12.28 -11.38 17.85
C ASP A 53 -13.28 -11.67 16.74
N LYS A 54 -14.51 -11.99 17.14
CA LYS A 54 -15.57 -12.39 16.20
C LYS A 54 -15.95 -11.26 15.25
N GLU A 55 -16.07 -10.04 15.74
CA GLU A 55 -16.46 -8.89 14.93
C GLU A 55 -15.39 -8.57 13.89
N ALA A 56 -14.13 -8.53 14.32
CA ALA A 56 -13.02 -8.23 13.42
C ALA A 56 -12.77 -9.35 12.40
N THR A 57 -12.93 -10.62 12.81
CA THR A 57 -12.84 -11.76 11.91
C THR A 57 -13.97 -11.74 10.87
N ASP A 58 -15.20 -11.48 11.30
CA ASP A 58 -16.35 -11.42 10.40
C ASP A 58 -16.23 -10.25 9.40
N ALA A 59 -15.74 -9.10 9.85
CA ALA A 59 -15.49 -7.95 8.98
C ALA A 59 -14.39 -8.25 7.95
N LEU A 60 -13.30 -8.89 8.35
CA LEU A 60 -12.22 -9.27 7.43
C LEU A 60 -12.69 -10.31 6.40
N ASN A 61 -13.45 -11.31 6.81
CA ASN A 61 -14.01 -12.31 5.87
C ASN A 61 -14.96 -11.65 4.86
N ARG A 62 -15.84 -10.77 5.33
CA ARG A 62 -16.76 -10.02 4.47
C ARG A 62 -16.04 -9.05 3.54
N PHE A 63 -14.93 -8.49 3.99
CA PHE A 63 -14.05 -7.68 3.15
C PHE A 63 -13.45 -8.50 2.01
N GLU A 64 -12.97 -9.72 2.26
CA GLU A 64 -12.45 -10.57 1.19
C GLU A 64 -13.51 -10.95 0.16
N GLU A 65 -14.77 -11.12 0.57
CA GLU A 65 -15.87 -11.39 -0.36
C GLU A 65 -16.36 -10.14 -1.10
N LYS A 66 -16.41 -8.98 -0.41
CA LYS A 66 -17.00 -7.73 -0.91
C LYS A 66 -16.16 -6.53 -0.48
N PRO A 67 -14.96 -6.33 -1.05
CA PRO A 67 -13.98 -5.36 -0.55
C PRO A 67 -14.52 -3.93 -0.52
N GLN A 68 -15.16 -3.47 -1.61
CA GLN A 68 -15.68 -2.09 -1.67
C GLN A 68 -16.81 -1.83 -0.66
N ARG A 69 -17.57 -2.86 -0.28
CA ARG A 69 -18.68 -2.70 0.67
C ARG A 69 -18.21 -2.65 2.12
N TYR A 70 -17.11 -3.33 2.42
CA TYR A 70 -16.61 -3.52 3.77
C TYR A 70 -15.30 -2.78 4.05
N GLU A 71 -14.78 -2.01 3.09
CA GLU A 71 -13.59 -1.18 3.24
C GLU A 71 -13.65 -0.32 4.50
N THR A 72 -14.66 0.56 4.61
CA THR A 72 -14.79 1.46 5.78
C THR A 72 -14.99 0.69 7.08
N VAL A 73 -15.75 -0.41 7.04
CA VAL A 73 -16.04 -1.22 8.23
C VAL A 73 -14.77 -1.87 8.77
N LEU A 74 -13.97 -2.49 7.88
CA LEU A 74 -12.71 -3.09 8.27
C LEU A 74 -11.70 -2.02 8.69
N GLU A 75 -11.66 -0.86 8.03
CA GLU A 75 -10.78 0.23 8.40
C GLU A 75 -11.03 0.72 9.83
N ASP A 76 -12.30 0.90 10.20
CA ASP A 76 -12.66 1.38 11.54
C ASP A 76 -12.33 0.35 12.63
N ILE A 77 -12.56 -0.94 12.35
CA ILE A 77 -12.12 -2.02 13.23
C ILE A 77 -10.60 -2.03 13.36
N LEU A 78 -9.86 -1.88 12.26
CA LEU A 78 -8.39 -1.81 12.31
C LEU A 78 -7.92 -0.62 13.14
N LYS A 79 -8.53 0.57 13.01
CA LYS A 79 -8.21 1.73 13.84
C LYS A 79 -8.39 1.42 15.33
N GLU A 80 -9.48 0.75 15.69
CA GLU A 80 -9.73 0.34 17.06
C GLU A 80 -8.68 -0.68 17.53
N LYS A 81 -8.43 -1.75 16.77
CA LYS A 81 -7.49 -2.81 17.15
C LYS A 81 -6.05 -2.32 17.22
N LEU A 82 -5.63 -1.44 16.32
CA LEU A 82 -4.30 -0.84 16.36
C LEU A 82 -4.14 0.15 17.53
N SER A 83 -5.25 0.69 18.05
CA SER A 83 -5.22 1.53 19.25
C SER A 83 -5.15 0.72 20.55
N GLN A 84 -5.73 -0.49 20.56
CA GLN A 84 -5.77 -1.41 21.70
C GLN A 84 -4.52 -2.30 21.76
N ASP A 85 -4.03 -2.81 20.63
CA ASP A 85 -2.86 -3.68 20.52
C ASP A 85 -1.70 -2.95 19.81
N LYS A 86 -0.79 -2.40 20.61
CA LYS A 86 0.43 -1.75 20.11
C LYS A 86 1.37 -2.72 19.39
N ALA A 87 1.38 -4.00 19.78
CA ALA A 87 2.22 -5.00 19.13
C ALA A 87 1.72 -5.30 17.72
N LEU A 88 0.40 -5.31 17.52
CA LEU A 88 -0.21 -5.39 16.19
C LEU A 88 0.20 -4.19 15.35
N GLY A 89 0.16 -2.98 15.93
CA GLY A 89 0.64 -1.76 15.25
C GLY A 89 2.08 -1.85 14.76
N MET A 90 3.00 -2.32 15.60
CA MET A 90 4.41 -2.48 15.21
C MET A 90 4.61 -3.54 14.12
N GLU A 91 3.88 -4.65 14.21
CA GLU A 91 3.93 -5.73 13.23
C GLU A 91 3.42 -5.28 11.86
N MET A 92 2.27 -4.58 11.82
CA MET A 92 1.72 -4.03 10.59
C MET A 92 2.66 -2.98 9.98
N GLN A 93 3.23 -2.11 10.82
CA GLN A 93 4.18 -1.11 10.36
C GLN A 93 5.44 -1.75 9.76
N LYS A 94 5.94 -2.82 10.37
CA LYS A 94 7.09 -3.59 9.86
C LYS A 94 6.76 -4.22 8.51
N LEU A 95 5.61 -4.88 8.38
CA LEU A 95 5.19 -5.51 7.11
C LEU A 95 5.03 -4.48 5.98
N LEU A 96 4.49 -3.31 6.29
CA LEU A 96 4.39 -2.20 5.34
C LEU A 96 5.77 -1.62 4.97
N MET A 97 6.69 -1.50 5.93
CA MET A 97 8.07 -1.06 5.63
C MET A 97 8.82 -2.09 4.78
N GLU A 98 8.59 -3.38 5.02
CA GLU A 98 9.20 -4.45 4.23
C GLU A 98 8.72 -4.43 2.77
N MET A 99 7.49 -3.97 2.49
CA MET A 99 7.02 -3.72 1.11
C MET A 99 7.85 -2.65 0.38
N GLY A 100 8.67 -1.88 1.11
CA GLY A 100 9.44 -0.75 0.60
C GLY A 100 8.56 0.50 0.47
N PRO A 101 9.14 1.67 0.15
CA PRO A 101 8.35 2.84 -0.20
C PRO A 101 7.54 2.52 -1.47
N VAL A 102 6.25 2.25 -1.30
CA VAL A 102 5.30 2.20 -2.41
C VAL A 102 5.02 3.64 -2.82
N ILE A 103 5.83 4.15 -3.76
CA ILE A 103 5.50 5.37 -4.49
C ILE A 103 4.67 4.92 -5.70
N ASP A 104 3.37 4.76 -5.50
CA ASP A 104 2.42 4.67 -6.61
C ASP A 104 2.01 6.10 -7.01
N ILE A 105 2.77 6.72 -7.92
CA ILE A 105 2.31 7.93 -8.61
C ILE A 105 1.66 7.49 -9.92
N ILE A 106 0.36 7.21 -9.87
CA ILE A 106 -0.45 7.12 -11.09
C ILE A 106 -0.97 8.53 -11.37
N GLN A 107 -0.20 9.33 -12.11
CA GLN A 107 -0.63 10.64 -12.62
C GLN A 107 -1.04 10.50 -14.09
N LYS A 108 -2.35 10.48 -14.35
CA LYS A 108 -2.91 10.68 -15.70
C LYS A 108 -3.19 12.17 -15.89
N MET A 109 -2.47 12.82 -16.80
CA MET A 109 -2.61 14.25 -17.08
C MET A 109 -2.73 14.51 -18.58
N LYS A 110 -3.68 15.37 -18.97
CA LYS A 110 -3.99 15.67 -20.38
C LYS A 110 -2.99 16.65 -21.02
N ILE A 111 -2.41 17.58 -20.24
CA ILE A 111 -1.31 18.48 -20.63
C ILE A 111 -0.41 18.68 -19.41
N GLY A 112 0.91 18.52 -19.56
CA GLY A 112 1.88 18.71 -18.47
C GLY A 112 3.09 19.53 -18.91
N GLU A 113 3.40 20.60 -18.17
CA GLU A 113 4.66 21.35 -18.26
C GLU A 113 5.47 21.15 -16.97
N ASN A 114 6.78 20.90 -17.09
CA ASN A 114 7.71 20.66 -15.97
C ASN A 114 7.36 19.42 -15.11
N VAL A 115 7.20 18.26 -15.75
CA VAL A 115 6.85 17.01 -15.06
C VAL A 115 8.11 16.29 -14.56
N VAL A 116 8.19 16.04 -13.26
CA VAL A 116 9.26 15.27 -12.60
C VAL A 116 8.69 13.96 -12.08
N GLY A 117 9.15 12.83 -12.64
CA GLY A 117 8.66 11.49 -12.27
C GLY A 117 9.19 10.99 -10.92
N LEU A 118 10.45 11.30 -10.60
CA LEU A 118 11.06 11.04 -9.31
C LEU A 118 12.26 11.96 -9.10
N GLU A 119 12.30 12.65 -7.96
CA GLU A 119 13.47 13.40 -7.50
C GLU A 119 13.89 12.89 -6.12
N ALA A 120 15.12 12.38 -6.03
CA ALA A 120 15.66 11.84 -4.78
C ALA A 120 17.14 12.26 -4.61
N GLU A 121 17.48 12.76 -3.42
CA GLU A 121 18.86 13.19 -3.11
C GLU A 121 19.79 12.01 -2.79
N GLU A 122 19.28 10.98 -2.11
CA GLU A 122 19.99 9.72 -1.83
C GLU A 122 19.07 8.51 -2.01
N MET A 123 19.57 7.47 -2.69
CA MET A 123 18.88 6.17 -2.82
C MET A 123 19.84 5.05 -2.42
N THR A 124 19.57 4.40 -1.27
CA THR A 124 20.45 3.36 -0.70
C THR A 124 20.05 1.94 -1.14
N ARG A 125 18.75 1.58 -1.15
CA ARG A 125 18.21 0.34 -1.75
C ARG A 125 16.73 0.50 -2.11
N GLY A 126 16.27 -0.07 -3.23
CA GLY A 126 14.87 -0.06 -3.65
C GLY A 126 14.68 -0.33 -5.15
N ARG A 127 13.43 -0.49 -5.60
CA ARG A 127 13.06 -0.55 -7.03
C ARG A 127 12.06 0.58 -7.29
N ALA A 128 12.40 1.51 -8.17
CA ALA A 128 11.48 2.53 -8.66
C ALA A 128 10.98 2.11 -10.05
N ASN A 129 9.67 1.86 -10.17
CA ASN A 129 9.02 1.66 -11.45
C ASN A 129 8.23 2.92 -11.76
N ILE A 130 8.64 3.64 -12.82
CA ILE A 130 7.99 4.88 -13.24
C ILE A 130 7.29 4.61 -14.56
N THR A 131 5.96 4.61 -14.56
CA THR A 131 5.14 4.52 -15.78
C THR A 131 4.40 5.85 -15.95
N GLN A 132 4.87 6.68 -16.87
CA GLN A 132 4.28 7.98 -17.18
C GLN A 132 3.64 7.93 -18.57
N GLU A 133 2.35 8.25 -18.64
CA GLU A 133 1.61 8.37 -19.90
C GLU A 133 1.15 9.83 -20.03
N ILE A 134 1.76 10.56 -20.98
CA ILE A 134 1.51 12.00 -21.20
C ILE A 134 1.19 12.23 -22.69
N GLU A 135 0.02 12.80 -23.01
CA GLU A 135 -0.39 13.06 -24.41
C GLU A 135 0.45 14.17 -25.08
N GLN A 136 0.76 15.26 -24.35
CA GLN A 136 1.69 16.31 -24.77
C GLN A 136 2.48 16.82 -23.55
N ALA A 137 3.81 16.82 -23.66
CA ALA A 137 4.71 17.17 -22.58
C ALA A 137 5.82 18.11 -23.01
N LYS A 138 6.19 19.05 -22.14
CA LYS A 138 7.34 19.95 -22.32
C LYS A 138 8.17 19.96 -21.02
N ASN A 139 9.48 19.77 -21.14
CA ASN A 139 10.43 19.65 -20.01
C ASN A 139 10.11 18.49 -19.04
N VAL A 140 10.30 17.24 -19.49
CA VAL A 140 10.06 16.04 -18.66
C VAL A 140 11.38 15.48 -18.13
N THR A 141 11.44 15.26 -16.82
CA THR A 141 12.56 14.54 -16.16
C THR A 141 12.04 13.24 -15.57
N GLY A 142 12.47 12.10 -16.13
CA GLY A 142 12.03 10.77 -15.70
C GLY A 142 12.49 10.41 -14.29
N ALA A 143 13.80 10.43 -14.04
CA ALA A 143 14.36 10.27 -12.70
C ALA A 143 15.64 11.09 -12.56
N LYS A 144 15.78 11.80 -11.44
CA LYS A 144 17.00 12.52 -11.08
C LYS A 144 17.48 12.04 -9.71
N ILE A 145 18.63 11.38 -9.71
CA ILE A 145 19.25 10.81 -8.51
C ILE A 145 20.67 11.37 -8.40
N LYS A 146 20.98 12.03 -7.27
CA LYS A 146 22.25 12.75 -7.10
C LYS A 146 23.39 11.85 -6.62
N HIS A 147 23.11 10.89 -5.74
CA HIS A 147 24.10 9.94 -5.22
C HIS A 147 23.53 8.51 -5.17
N MET A 148 24.23 7.57 -5.80
CA MET A 148 23.93 6.14 -5.78
C MET A 148 25.04 5.41 -5.01
N ARG A 149 24.70 4.76 -3.89
CA ARG A 149 25.63 3.88 -3.16
C ARG A 149 25.24 2.43 -3.43
N SER A 150 26.11 1.72 -4.15
CA SER A 150 26.03 0.28 -4.45
C SER A 150 26.49 -0.56 -3.26
#